data_AF-A0A965UJA7-F1
#
_entry.id   AF-A0A965UJA7-F1
#
_cell.length_a   1.000
_cell.length_b   1.000
_cell.length_c   1.000
_cell.angle_alpha   90.00
_cell.angle_beta   90.00
_cell.angle_gamma   90.00
#
_symmetry.space_group_name_H-M   'P 1'
#
loop_
_entity.id
_entity.type
_entity.pdbx_description
1 polymer ?
#
loop_
_entity_poly.entity_id
_entity_poly.type
_entity_poly.pdbx_seq_one_letter_code
_entity_poly.pdbx_strand_id
1 'polypeptide(L)'
;MTEKTKKWSEDTVAQLMKLIGKQRPVSADKVMEVAESLGEEFTPRSVASKLRQLEVEVASMAKEKTSAFTEDESAELAEFVVNNAGNLTYKQIAEEFMDGKFTAKQIQGKLLALEMTASVKPAEKVEVARTYTEAEENKFITLAEKGAFIEDIATALNKSISSVRGKALSLTRKGQIAKIPAQKNSYAKEQVDPVTELGSKIHSMTVAEIAAAIDKTERGLKTLLTRRGIKVADYDGAAKRAKAEARQAA
;
A
#
# COMPACT_ATOMS: atom_id res chain seq x y z
N MET A 1 29.43 19.34 3.67
CA MET A 1 28.42 18.47 4.32
C MET A 1 27.11 19.24 4.29
N THR A 2 26.24 18.99 3.31
CA THR A 2 24.89 19.54 3.31
C THR A 2 24.04 18.63 4.18
N GLU A 3 23.76 19.05 5.40
CA GLU A 3 22.78 18.36 6.24
C GLU A 3 21.46 18.30 5.46
N LYS A 4 21.02 17.08 5.12
CA LYS A 4 19.66 16.87 4.64
C LYS A 4 18.73 17.29 5.78
N THR A 5 18.15 18.47 5.67
CA THR A 5 17.12 18.97 6.58
C THR A 5 16.00 17.94 6.64
N LYS A 6 15.94 17.20 7.75
CA LYS A 6 14.83 16.28 8.01
C LYS A 6 13.59 17.14 8.18
N LYS A 7 12.54 16.82 7.41
CA LYS A 7 11.21 17.45 7.51
C LYS A 7 10.67 17.51 8.95
N TRP A 8 11.01 16.53 9.78
CA TRP A 8 10.74 16.53 11.22
C TRP A 8 12.06 16.68 11.97
N SER A 9 12.53 17.93 12.14
CA SER A 9 13.64 18.27 13.05
C SER A 9 13.18 18.25 14.52
N GLU A 10 14.12 18.24 15.46
CA GLU A 10 13.81 18.33 16.89
C GLU A 10 12.99 19.58 17.23
N ASP A 11 13.33 20.73 16.62
CA ASP A 11 12.59 21.98 16.79
C ASP A 11 11.13 21.88 16.30
N THR A 12 10.91 21.30 15.12
CA THR A 12 9.53 21.11 14.60
C THR A 12 8.72 20.15 15.46
N VAL A 13 9.36 19.15 16.07
CA VAL A 13 8.70 18.22 16.99
C VAL A 13 8.36 18.92 18.31
N ALA A 14 9.23 19.77 18.84
CA ALA A 14 8.94 20.58 20.02
C ALA A 14 7.76 21.54 19.77
N GLN A 15 7.74 22.19 18.60
CA GLN A 15 6.63 23.04 18.18
C GLN A 15 5.32 22.24 18.05
N LEU A 16 5.36 21.06 17.41
CA LEU A 16 4.23 20.15 17.31
C LEU A 16 3.66 19.81 18.71
N MET A 17 4.52 19.41 19.64
CA MET A 17 4.11 19.04 21.01
C MET A 17 3.52 20.21 21.79
N LYS A 18 3.98 21.44 21.53
CA LYS A 18 3.42 22.67 22.10
C LYS A 18 2.02 22.96 21.54
N LEU A 19 1.82 22.81 20.23
CA LEU A 19 0.56 23.13 19.56
C LEU A 19 -0.57 22.15 19.86
N ILE A 20 -0.27 20.85 20.04
CA ILE A 20 -1.30 19.84 20.38
C ILE A 20 -1.77 19.92 21.84
N GLY A 21 -0.95 20.48 22.74
CA GLY A 21 -1.23 20.53 24.18
C GLY A 21 -1.33 19.16 24.86
N LYS A 22 -2.05 19.10 25.99
CA LYS A 22 -2.16 17.91 26.86
C LYS A 22 -3.38 17.03 26.61
N GLN A 23 -4.35 17.47 25.80
CA GLN A 23 -5.59 16.72 25.57
C GLN A 23 -5.32 15.46 24.76
N ARG A 24 -5.83 14.32 25.22
CA ARG A 24 -5.77 13.01 24.55
C ARG A 24 -7.15 12.36 24.57
N PRO A 25 -7.56 11.65 23.50
CA PRO A 25 -6.92 11.59 22.19
C PRO A 25 -6.92 12.95 21.48
N VAL A 26 -5.89 13.24 20.68
CA VAL A 26 -5.86 14.46 19.84
C VAL A 26 -6.93 14.32 18.75
N SER A 27 -7.87 15.27 18.69
CA SER A 27 -8.98 15.23 17.74
C SER A 27 -8.51 15.45 16.30
N ALA A 28 -9.30 14.98 15.33
CA ALA A 28 -9.01 15.20 13.91
C ALA A 28 -8.93 16.69 13.56
N ASP A 29 -9.82 17.51 14.13
CA ASP A 29 -9.82 18.96 13.95
C ASP A 29 -8.55 19.60 14.49
N LYS A 30 -8.09 19.16 15.67
CA LYS A 30 -6.85 19.68 16.24
C LYS A 30 -5.64 19.30 15.39
N VAL A 31 -5.62 18.09 14.81
CA VAL A 31 -4.57 17.69 13.87
C VAL A 31 -4.57 18.56 12.61
N MET A 32 -5.74 18.95 12.09
CA MET A 32 -5.85 19.83 10.93
C MET A 32 -5.36 21.26 11.24
N GLU A 33 -5.79 21.83 12.36
CA GLU A 33 -5.33 23.14 12.83
C GLU A 33 -3.80 23.19 13.02
N VAL A 34 -3.24 22.13 13.61
CA VAL A 34 -1.80 22.03 13.83
C VAL A 34 -1.03 21.86 12.53
N ALA A 35 -1.57 21.11 11.57
CA ALA A 35 -1.01 20.97 10.23
C ALA A 35 -0.92 22.32 9.51
N GLU A 36 -2.01 23.11 9.54
CA GLU A 36 -2.02 24.47 8.98
C GLU A 36 -1.02 25.38 9.68
N SER A 37 -0.94 25.30 11.01
CA SER A 37 -0.02 26.11 11.82
C SER A 37 1.46 25.79 11.60
N LEU A 38 1.79 24.55 11.21
CA LEU A 38 3.17 24.13 10.90
C LEU A 38 3.56 24.46 9.45
N GLY A 39 2.60 24.78 8.57
CA GLY A 39 2.81 25.22 7.20
C GLY A 39 2.50 24.14 6.14
N GLU A 40 2.49 24.56 4.87
CA GLU A 40 2.03 23.76 3.72
C GLU A 40 2.77 22.42 3.54
N GLU A 41 3.99 22.32 4.06
CA GLU A 41 4.75 21.08 4.02
C GLU A 41 4.16 20.00 4.93
N PHE A 42 3.39 20.34 5.97
CA PHE A 42 2.90 19.41 6.98
C PHE A 42 1.42 19.07 6.80
N THR A 43 1.14 18.01 6.03
CA THR A 43 -0.25 17.54 5.86
C THR A 43 -0.84 16.98 7.17
N PRO A 44 -2.18 17.02 7.38
CA PRO A 44 -2.84 16.42 8.54
C PRO A 44 -2.48 14.95 8.75
N ARG A 45 -2.29 14.20 7.65
CA ARG A 45 -1.85 12.80 7.69
C ARG A 45 -0.42 12.65 8.20
N SER A 46 0.48 13.55 7.77
CA SER A 46 1.87 13.58 8.25
C SER A 46 1.93 13.89 9.75
N VAL A 47 1.15 14.88 10.20
CA VAL A 47 1.04 15.25 11.63
C VAL A 47 0.48 14.08 12.45
N ALA A 48 -0.65 13.50 12.06
CA ALA A 48 -1.22 12.33 12.76
C ALA A 48 -0.25 11.15 12.82
N SER A 49 0.46 10.88 11.73
CA SER A 49 1.48 9.82 11.68
C SER A 49 2.63 10.11 12.62
N LYS A 50 3.09 11.37 12.70
CA LYS A 50 4.18 11.75 13.58
C LYS A 50 3.77 11.67 15.05
N LEU A 51 2.57 12.11 15.40
CA LEU A 51 2.02 11.99 16.74
C LEU A 51 1.97 10.53 17.21
N ARG A 52 1.50 9.61 16.37
CA ARG A 52 1.50 8.18 16.68
C ARG A 52 2.89 7.60 16.87
N GLN A 53 3.88 8.05 16.09
CA GLN A 53 5.30 7.66 16.28
C GLN A 53 5.87 8.18 17.61
N LEU A 54 5.35 9.29 18.13
CA LEU A 54 5.71 9.87 19.43
C LEU A 54 4.82 9.33 20.57
N GLU A 55 4.11 8.22 20.34
CA GLU A 55 3.21 7.58 21.32
C GLU A 55 2.08 8.50 21.83
N VAL A 56 1.72 9.53 21.05
CA VAL A 56 0.56 10.38 21.31
C VAL A 56 -0.68 9.76 20.71
N GLU A 57 -1.70 9.54 21.54
CA GLU A 57 -3.00 9.04 21.10
C GLU A 57 -3.71 10.07 20.20
N VAL A 58 -4.11 9.64 19.01
CA VAL A 58 -4.82 10.46 18.01
C VAL A 58 -6.14 9.77 17.68
N ALA A 59 -7.23 10.53 17.71
CA ALA A 59 -8.55 10.07 17.32
C ALA A 59 -8.56 9.56 15.87
N SER A 60 -9.60 8.82 15.51
CA SER A 60 -9.77 8.38 14.13
C SER A 60 -9.83 9.60 13.19
N MET A 61 -8.96 9.62 12.19
CA MET A 61 -8.98 10.63 11.13
C MET A 61 -10.00 10.27 10.03
N ALA A 62 -10.75 9.17 10.20
CA ALA A 62 -11.79 8.80 9.26
C ALA A 62 -12.95 9.77 9.40
N LYS A 63 -13.35 10.42 8.30
CA LYS A 63 -14.62 11.14 8.26
C LYS A 63 -15.73 10.12 8.50
N GLU A 64 -16.59 10.41 9.46
CA GLU A 64 -17.82 9.67 9.65
C GLU A 64 -18.60 9.72 8.33
N LYS A 65 -18.91 8.54 7.78
CA LYS A 65 -19.68 8.47 6.54
C LYS A 65 -21.14 8.67 6.91
N THR A 66 -21.62 9.89 6.80
CA THR A 66 -23.05 10.15 6.81
C THR A 66 -23.71 9.42 5.63
N SER A 67 -24.93 8.93 5.83
CA SER A 67 -25.72 8.35 4.75
C SER A 67 -25.82 9.35 3.60
N ALA A 68 -25.57 8.90 2.38
CA ALA A 68 -25.76 9.73 1.20
C ALA A 68 -27.25 10.05 0.95
N PHE A 69 -28.15 9.26 1.52
CA PHE A 69 -29.61 9.38 1.38
C PHE A 69 -30.23 9.92 2.66
N THR A 70 -31.16 10.87 2.52
CA THR A 70 -32.14 11.19 3.56
C THR A 70 -33.15 10.06 3.73
N GLU A 71 -33.98 10.11 4.77
CA GLU A 71 -35.05 9.13 4.98
C GLU A 71 -36.07 9.19 3.83
N ASP A 72 -36.47 10.40 3.42
CA ASP A 72 -37.41 10.60 2.31
C ASP A 72 -36.86 10.06 0.98
N GLU A 73 -35.59 10.37 0.66
CA GLU A 73 -34.93 9.85 -0.55
C GLU A 73 -34.81 8.32 -0.52
N SER A 74 -34.73 7.74 0.68
CA SER A 74 -34.69 6.28 0.84
C SER A 74 -36.05 5.64 0.54
N ALA A 75 -37.13 6.26 0.98
CA ALA A 75 -38.49 5.80 0.74
C ALA A 75 -38.85 5.95 -0.75
N GLU A 76 -38.53 7.09 -1.36
CA GLU A 76 -38.75 7.33 -2.79
C GLU A 76 -37.96 6.34 -3.65
N LEU A 77 -36.69 6.03 -3.29
CA LEU A 77 -35.91 5.02 -3.99
C LEU A 77 -36.54 3.64 -3.90
N ALA A 78 -37.07 3.28 -2.72
CA ALA A 78 -37.75 2.00 -2.54
C ALA A 78 -39.00 1.91 -3.44
N GLU A 79 -39.84 2.95 -3.43
CA GLU A 79 -41.03 3.01 -4.28
C GLU A 79 -40.67 2.96 -5.78
N PHE A 80 -39.67 3.73 -6.19
CA PHE A 80 -39.16 3.73 -7.57
C PHE A 80 -38.72 2.33 -8.02
N VAL A 81 -38.01 1.59 -7.16
CA VAL A 81 -37.53 0.24 -7.48
C VAL A 81 -38.64 -0.81 -7.46
N VAL A 82 -39.65 -0.66 -6.59
CA VAL A 82 -40.84 -1.54 -6.62
C VAL A 82 -41.63 -1.33 -7.91
N ASN A 83 -41.85 -0.07 -8.30
CA ASN A 83 -42.59 0.28 -9.51
C ASN A 83 -41.86 -0.17 -10.79
N ASN A 84 -40.54 -0.33 -10.73
CA ASN A 84 -39.70 -0.76 -11.85
C ASN A 84 -39.04 -2.13 -11.61
N ALA A 85 -39.66 -2.97 -10.77
CA ALA A 85 -39.05 -4.22 -10.32
C ALA A 85 -38.64 -5.14 -11.49
N GLY A 86 -37.37 -5.52 -11.52
CA GLY A 86 -36.77 -6.40 -12.52
C GLY A 86 -36.47 -5.75 -13.87
N ASN A 87 -36.86 -4.49 -14.08
CA ASN A 87 -36.75 -3.82 -15.40
C ASN A 87 -35.47 -3.01 -15.55
N LEU A 88 -35.03 -2.34 -14.48
CA LEU A 88 -33.92 -1.40 -14.51
C LEU A 88 -32.68 -1.98 -13.82
N THR A 89 -31.51 -1.74 -14.42
CA THR A 89 -30.22 -2.02 -13.80
C THR A 89 -29.83 -0.92 -12.81
N TYR A 90 -28.87 -1.16 -11.90
CA TYR A 90 -28.37 -0.11 -11.00
C TYR A 90 -27.91 1.16 -11.71
N LYS A 91 -27.40 1.04 -12.94
CA LYS A 91 -26.96 2.19 -13.74
C LYS A 91 -28.15 3.01 -14.23
N GLN A 92 -29.20 2.35 -14.73
CA GLN A 92 -30.40 3.02 -15.21
C GLN A 92 -31.20 3.63 -14.05
N ILE A 93 -31.30 2.93 -12.92
CA ILE A 93 -31.91 3.49 -11.70
C ILE A 93 -31.15 4.75 -11.28
N ALA A 94 -29.81 4.73 -11.32
CA ALA A 94 -29.02 5.91 -11.02
C ALA A 94 -29.27 7.08 -12.00
N GLU A 95 -29.48 6.81 -13.29
CA GLU A 95 -29.73 7.84 -14.31
C GLU A 95 -31.17 8.41 -14.22
N GLU A 96 -32.15 7.57 -13.91
CA GLU A 96 -33.58 7.93 -13.91
C GLU A 96 -34.08 8.44 -12.54
N PHE A 97 -33.48 7.98 -11.44
CA PHE A 97 -33.88 8.40 -10.10
C PHE A 97 -33.26 9.75 -9.74
N MET A 98 -34.10 10.73 -9.41
CA MET A 98 -33.70 12.06 -8.93
C MET A 98 -32.66 12.73 -9.82
N ASP A 99 -32.88 12.70 -11.14
CA ASP A 99 -32.05 13.34 -12.16
C ASP A 99 -30.55 12.98 -12.11
N GLY A 100 -30.20 11.75 -11.75
CA GLY A 100 -28.79 11.37 -11.69
C GLY A 100 -28.08 11.75 -10.40
N LYS A 101 -28.79 12.20 -9.37
CA LYS A 101 -28.19 12.68 -8.11
C LYS A 101 -27.28 11.65 -7.45
N PHE A 102 -27.58 10.37 -7.60
CA PHE A 102 -26.84 9.28 -6.97
C PHE A 102 -26.11 8.42 -7.99
N THR A 103 -24.87 8.05 -7.69
CA THR A 103 -24.13 7.08 -8.51
C THR A 103 -24.74 5.69 -8.42
N ALA A 104 -24.55 4.86 -9.45
CA ALA A 104 -24.97 3.45 -9.45
C ALA A 104 -24.48 2.67 -8.21
N LYS A 105 -23.30 3.02 -7.70
CA LYS A 105 -22.73 2.40 -6.49
C LYS A 105 -23.45 2.84 -5.20
N GLN A 106 -23.88 4.10 -5.12
CA GLN A 106 -24.68 4.59 -4.00
C GLN A 106 -26.07 3.94 -4.01
N ILE A 107 -26.72 3.87 -5.17
CA ILE A 107 -28.00 3.16 -5.36
C ILE A 107 -27.84 1.69 -4.96
N GLN A 108 -26.82 0.99 -5.46
CA GLN A 108 -26.57 -0.40 -5.12
C GLN A 108 -26.38 -0.61 -3.61
N GLY A 109 -25.55 0.23 -2.98
CA GLY A 109 -25.33 0.16 -1.54
C GLY A 109 -26.60 0.40 -0.74
N LYS A 110 -27.45 1.33 -1.18
CA LYS A 110 -28.71 1.64 -0.51
C LYS A 110 -29.75 0.54 -0.69
N LEU A 111 -29.91 0.00 -1.90
CA LEU A 111 -30.82 -1.12 -2.15
C LEU A 111 -30.38 -2.41 -1.46
N LEU A 112 -29.08 -2.60 -1.25
CA LEU A 112 -28.57 -3.66 -0.39
C LEU A 112 -29.01 -3.47 1.06
N ALA A 113 -28.91 -2.26 1.60
CA ALA A 113 -29.35 -1.95 2.96
C ALA A 113 -30.88 -2.06 3.14
N LEU A 114 -31.65 -1.87 2.07
CA LEU A 114 -33.11 -2.06 2.05
C LEU A 114 -33.54 -3.51 1.70
N GLU A 115 -32.59 -4.41 1.45
CA GLU A 115 -32.84 -5.80 1.01
C GLU A 115 -33.60 -5.92 -0.33
N MET A 116 -33.53 -4.89 -1.18
CA MET A 116 -34.29 -4.79 -2.45
C MET A 116 -33.47 -5.18 -3.69
N THR A 117 -32.31 -5.80 -3.52
CA THR A 117 -31.41 -6.16 -4.63
C THR A 117 -32.03 -7.13 -5.63
N ALA A 118 -33.03 -7.92 -5.21
CA ALA A 118 -33.77 -8.85 -6.07
C ALA A 118 -34.70 -8.13 -7.07
N SER A 119 -35.09 -6.89 -6.78
CA SER A 119 -35.94 -6.06 -7.64
C SER A 119 -35.15 -5.31 -8.71
N VAL A 120 -33.83 -5.49 -8.78
CA VAL A 120 -32.97 -4.83 -9.77
C VAL A 120 -32.60 -5.82 -10.87
N LYS A 121 -32.72 -5.40 -12.12
CA LYS A 121 -32.29 -6.19 -13.27
C LYS A 121 -30.79 -6.48 -13.18
N PRO A 122 -30.36 -7.75 -13.29
CA PRO A 122 -28.94 -8.08 -13.40
C PRO A 122 -28.31 -7.30 -14.55
N ALA A 123 -27.23 -6.58 -14.25
CA ALA A 123 -26.48 -5.90 -15.28
C ALA A 123 -25.79 -6.95 -16.17
N GLU A 124 -25.87 -6.76 -17.48
CA GLU A 124 -25.07 -7.55 -18.41
C GLU A 124 -23.59 -7.35 -18.09
N LYS A 125 -22.85 -8.46 -18.08
CA LYS A 125 -21.41 -8.42 -17.78
C LYS A 125 -20.73 -7.68 -18.92
N VAL A 126 -20.51 -6.38 -18.72
CA VAL A 126 -19.76 -5.56 -19.67
C VAL A 126 -18.39 -6.21 -19.81
N GLU A 127 -18.13 -6.82 -20.95
CA GLU A 127 -16.80 -7.30 -21.28
C GLU A 127 -15.90 -6.07 -21.37
N VAL A 128 -15.06 -5.89 -20.35
CA VAL A 128 -14.07 -4.81 -20.33
C VAL A 128 -13.26 -4.97 -21.62
N ALA A 129 -13.36 -3.97 -22.50
CA ALA A 129 -12.66 -3.97 -23.78
C ALA A 129 -11.20 -4.36 -23.54
N ARG A 130 -10.74 -5.43 -24.20
CA ARG A 130 -9.36 -5.91 -24.03
C ARG A 130 -8.41 -4.78 -24.37
N THR A 131 -7.54 -4.41 -23.44
CA THR A 131 -6.54 -3.34 -23.64
C THR A 131 -5.49 -3.73 -24.69
N TYR A 132 -5.39 -5.03 -25.01
CA TYR A 132 -4.53 -5.61 -26.03
C TYR A 132 -5.40 -6.39 -27.02
N THR A 133 -5.26 -6.04 -28.30
CA THR A 133 -5.77 -6.83 -29.42
C THR A 133 -4.91 -8.08 -29.63
N GLU A 134 -5.45 -9.10 -30.28
CA GLU A 134 -4.69 -10.34 -30.57
C GLU A 134 -3.41 -10.06 -31.38
N ALA A 135 -3.44 -9.08 -32.28
CA ALA A 135 -2.26 -8.64 -33.03
C ALA A 135 -1.18 -8.03 -32.11
N GLU A 136 -1.57 -7.19 -31.14
CA GLU A 136 -0.64 -6.65 -30.14
C GLU A 136 -0.09 -7.75 -29.22
N GLU A 137 -0.88 -8.77 -28.90
CA GLU A 137 -0.42 -9.92 -28.11
C GLU A 137 0.62 -10.75 -28.88
N ASN A 138 0.36 -11.06 -30.15
CA ASN A 138 1.32 -11.79 -30.99
C ASN A 138 2.62 -11.01 -31.18
N LYS A 139 2.53 -9.69 -31.38
CA LYS A 139 3.69 -8.80 -31.45
C LYS A 139 4.46 -8.76 -30.12
N PHE A 140 3.75 -8.75 -28.99
CA PHE A 140 4.36 -8.85 -27.66
C PHE A 140 5.16 -10.15 -27.53
N ILE A 141 4.54 -11.31 -27.81
CA ILE A 141 5.15 -12.64 -27.67
C ILE A 141 6.42 -12.71 -28.53
N THR A 142 6.32 -12.29 -29.79
CA THR A 142 7.46 -12.25 -30.72
C THR A 142 8.63 -11.43 -30.18
N LEU A 143 8.36 -10.27 -29.57
CA LEU A 143 9.40 -9.42 -29.00
C LEU A 143 9.99 -10.01 -27.71
N ALA A 144 9.15 -10.62 -26.87
CA ALA A 144 9.57 -11.28 -25.65
C ALA A 144 10.47 -12.51 -25.93
N GLU A 145 10.14 -13.32 -26.93
CA GLU A 145 10.95 -14.47 -27.36
C GLU A 145 12.29 -14.04 -27.97
N LYS A 146 12.32 -12.89 -28.66
CA LYS A 146 13.56 -12.26 -29.15
C LYS A 146 14.41 -11.64 -28.04
N GLY A 147 13.97 -11.71 -26.78
CA GLY A 147 14.69 -11.15 -25.63
C GLY A 147 14.64 -9.62 -25.54
N ALA A 148 13.66 -8.97 -26.17
CA ALA A 148 13.48 -7.53 -26.06
C ALA A 148 13.19 -7.12 -24.60
N PHE A 149 13.62 -5.92 -24.22
CA PHE A 149 13.32 -5.39 -22.89
C PHE A 149 11.90 -4.85 -22.81
N ILE A 150 11.36 -4.74 -21.58
CA ILE A 150 10.02 -4.20 -21.32
C ILE A 150 9.86 -2.80 -21.94
N GLU A 151 10.90 -1.96 -21.89
CA GLU A 151 10.89 -0.62 -22.49
C GLU A 151 10.75 -0.65 -24.02
N ASP A 152 11.39 -1.63 -24.68
CA ASP A 152 11.32 -1.79 -26.13
C ASP A 152 9.93 -2.28 -26.55
N ILE A 153 9.35 -3.21 -25.78
CA ILE A 153 7.99 -3.71 -26.01
C ILE A 153 6.96 -2.59 -25.78
N ALA A 154 7.14 -1.78 -24.75
CA ALA A 154 6.29 -0.62 -24.47
C ALA A 154 6.29 0.38 -25.62
N THR A 155 7.48 0.70 -26.14
CA THR A 155 7.64 1.58 -27.31
C THR A 155 7.02 0.97 -28.56
N ALA A 156 7.25 -0.32 -28.82
CA ALA A 156 6.75 -1.00 -30.02
C ALA A 156 5.23 -1.19 -30.05
N LEU A 157 4.58 -1.24 -28.88
CA LEU A 157 3.12 -1.37 -28.73
C LEU A 157 2.43 -0.04 -28.42
N ASN A 158 3.18 1.05 -28.27
CA ASN A 158 2.68 2.35 -27.82
C ASN A 158 1.82 2.23 -26.53
N LYS A 159 2.32 1.47 -25.54
CA LYS A 159 1.68 1.26 -24.23
C LYS A 159 2.60 1.71 -23.12
N SER A 160 2.06 1.97 -21.93
CA SER A 160 2.87 2.23 -20.75
C SER A 160 3.66 0.98 -20.31
N ILE A 161 4.83 1.21 -19.71
CA ILE A 161 5.66 0.16 -19.10
C ILE A 161 4.86 -0.65 -18.06
N SER A 162 3.98 0.01 -17.29
CA SER A 162 3.12 -0.66 -16.30
C SER A 162 2.13 -1.62 -16.95
N SER A 163 1.50 -1.21 -18.06
CA SER A 163 0.59 -2.06 -18.84
C SER A 163 1.32 -3.27 -19.41
N VAL A 164 2.51 -3.07 -20.00
CA VAL A 164 3.34 -4.14 -20.57
C VAL A 164 3.79 -5.14 -19.51
N ARG A 165 4.17 -4.69 -18.31
CA ARG A 165 4.48 -5.59 -17.18
C ARG A 165 3.29 -6.44 -16.77
N GLY A 166 2.12 -5.82 -16.62
CA GLY A 166 0.89 -6.54 -16.32
C GLY A 166 0.56 -7.59 -17.38
N LYS A 167 0.76 -7.22 -18.65
CA LYS A 167 0.55 -8.14 -19.77
C LYS A 167 1.58 -9.27 -19.81
N ALA A 168 2.87 -8.99 -19.56
CA ALA A 168 3.92 -10.00 -19.44
C ALA A 168 3.56 -11.04 -18.37
N LEU A 169 3.10 -10.58 -17.20
CA LEU A 169 2.68 -11.46 -16.11
C LEU A 169 1.49 -12.34 -16.53
N SER A 170 0.50 -11.76 -17.20
CA SER A 170 -0.66 -12.51 -17.72
C SER A 170 -0.24 -13.58 -18.74
N LEU A 171 0.61 -13.23 -19.71
CA LEU A 171 1.09 -14.15 -20.73
C LEU A 171 1.96 -15.27 -20.12
N THR A 172 2.80 -14.94 -19.13
CA THR A 172 3.63 -15.93 -18.42
C THR A 172 2.75 -16.92 -17.66
N ARG A 173 1.72 -16.45 -16.96
CA ARG A 173 0.76 -17.31 -16.24
C ARG A 173 -0.04 -18.23 -17.18
N LYS A 174 -0.27 -17.80 -18.41
CA LYS A 174 -0.92 -18.59 -19.46
C LYS A 174 0.04 -19.52 -20.21
N GLY A 175 1.34 -19.50 -19.88
CA GLY A 175 2.36 -20.28 -20.58
C GLY A 175 2.67 -19.81 -22.01
N GLN A 176 2.21 -18.61 -22.40
CA GLN A 176 2.41 -18.05 -23.75
C GLN A 176 3.79 -17.41 -23.92
N ILE A 177 4.49 -17.11 -22.82
CA ILE A 177 5.90 -16.71 -22.82
C ILE A 177 6.61 -17.45 -21.67
N ALA A 178 7.88 -17.82 -21.87
CA ALA A 178 8.64 -18.59 -20.88
C ALA A 178 9.00 -17.80 -19.61
N LYS A 179 9.27 -16.50 -19.75
CA LYS A 179 9.61 -15.61 -18.62
C LYS A 179 9.20 -14.17 -18.91
N ILE A 180 9.07 -13.38 -17.85
CA ILE A 180 8.83 -11.94 -17.95
C ILE A 180 10.06 -11.28 -18.59
N PRO A 181 9.90 -10.43 -19.63
CA PRO A 181 11.01 -9.71 -20.25
C PRO A 181 11.78 -8.85 -19.24
N ALA A 182 13.09 -8.70 -19.44
CA ALA A 182 13.93 -7.93 -18.53
C ALA A 182 13.65 -6.43 -18.65
N GLN A 183 14.00 -5.67 -17.61
CA GLN A 183 13.98 -4.21 -17.64
C GLN A 183 15.40 -3.68 -17.92
N LYS A 184 15.55 -2.64 -18.75
CA LYS A 184 16.85 -2.02 -19.04
C LYS A 184 17.47 -1.39 -17.80
N ASN A 185 16.67 -0.60 -17.08
CA ASN A 185 17.10 0.05 -15.85
C ASN A 185 16.49 -0.67 -14.66
N SER A 186 17.27 -1.53 -14.01
CA SER A 186 16.93 -2.10 -12.70
C SER A 186 17.05 -1.01 -11.64
N TYR A 187 15.91 -0.59 -11.08
CA TYR A 187 15.87 0.23 -9.86
C TYR A 187 15.78 -0.62 -8.60
N ALA A 188 16.02 -1.93 -8.71
CA ALA A 188 16.12 -2.78 -7.54
C ALA A 188 17.32 -2.29 -6.73
N LYS A 189 17.05 -1.67 -5.59
CA LYS A 189 18.11 -1.38 -4.63
C LYS A 189 18.69 -2.73 -4.24
N GLU A 190 19.95 -2.98 -4.58
CA GLU A 190 20.72 -4.02 -3.89
C GLU A 190 20.80 -3.59 -2.43
N GLN A 191 19.85 -4.06 -1.63
CA GLN A 191 19.92 -3.89 -0.19
C GLN A 191 20.95 -4.90 0.29
N VAL A 192 22.22 -4.53 0.18
CA VAL A 192 23.34 -5.30 0.72
C VAL A 192 23.08 -5.43 2.22
N ASP A 193 23.20 -6.66 2.71
CA ASP A 193 22.90 -7.00 4.08
C ASP A 193 23.89 -6.27 5.02
N PRO A 194 23.41 -5.39 5.93
CA PRO A 194 24.28 -4.56 6.75
C PRO A 194 25.24 -5.36 7.64
N VAL A 195 24.88 -6.60 8.00
CA VAL A 195 25.72 -7.50 8.79
C VAL A 195 26.84 -8.12 7.93
N THR A 196 26.58 -8.35 6.65
CA THR A 196 27.57 -8.82 5.69
C THR A 196 28.54 -7.71 5.31
N GLU A 197 28.08 -6.47 5.25
CA GLU A 197 28.89 -5.28 4.97
C GLU A 197 29.97 -5.03 6.05
N LEU A 198 29.68 -5.36 7.32
CA LEU A 198 30.66 -5.30 8.40
C LEU A 198 31.80 -6.32 8.25
N GLY A 199 31.62 -7.36 7.43
CA GLY A 199 32.64 -8.36 7.10
C GLY A 199 33.34 -8.93 8.33
N SER A 200 34.67 -9.07 8.26
CA SER A 200 35.46 -9.64 9.35
C SER A 200 35.49 -8.77 10.62
N LYS A 201 35.22 -7.46 10.52
CA LYS A 201 35.26 -6.52 11.65
C LYS A 201 34.19 -6.81 12.68
N ILE A 202 33.12 -7.52 12.30
CA ILE A 202 32.04 -7.90 13.20
C ILE A 202 32.52 -8.74 14.39
N HIS A 203 33.59 -9.52 14.23
CA HIS A 203 34.12 -10.39 15.29
C HIS A 203 34.78 -9.63 16.44
N SER A 204 35.30 -8.42 16.16
CA SER A 204 35.97 -7.57 17.15
C SER A 204 35.05 -6.52 17.77
N MET A 205 33.83 -6.34 17.25
CA MET A 205 32.87 -5.37 17.75
C MET A 205 31.93 -6.00 18.79
N THR A 206 31.43 -5.16 19.69
CA THR A 206 30.36 -5.54 20.63
C THR A 206 28.99 -5.50 19.96
N VAL A 207 28.00 -6.18 20.56
CA VAL A 207 26.61 -6.13 20.08
C VAL A 207 26.09 -4.69 20.03
N ALA A 208 26.44 -3.84 21.00
CA ALA A 208 26.00 -2.45 21.06
C ALA A 208 26.55 -1.62 19.88
N GLU A 209 27.84 -1.78 19.56
CA GLU A 209 28.48 -1.06 18.44
C GLU A 209 27.91 -1.50 17.08
N ILE A 210 27.69 -2.81 16.90
CA ILE A 210 27.08 -3.34 15.67
C ILE A 210 25.63 -2.87 15.56
N ALA A 211 24.87 -2.90 16.66
CA ALA A 211 23.48 -2.44 16.71
C ALA A 211 23.33 -0.98 16.29
N ALA A 212 24.24 -0.11 16.77
CA ALA A 212 24.31 1.29 16.37
C ALA A 212 24.71 1.44 14.89
N ALA A 213 25.65 0.64 14.38
CA ALA A 213 26.13 0.73 13.01
C ALA A 213 25.08 0.30 11.96
N ILE A 214 24.19 -0.64 12.29
CA ILE A 214 23.18 -1.17 11.35
C ILE A 214 21.74 -0.72 11.66
N ASP A 215 21.57 0.25 12.56
CA ASP A 215 20.29 0.80 13.00
C ASP A 215 19.29 -0.30 13.45
N LYS A 216 19.75 -1.17 14.35
CA LYS A 216 18.94 -2.27 14.91
C LYS A 216 19.02 -2.30 16.43
N THR A 217 18.00 -2.83 17.09
CA THR A 217 18.06 -3.08 18.54
C THR A 217 19.01 -4.24 18.85
N GLU A 218 19.74 -4.16 19.96
CA GLU A 218 20.64 -5.23 20.42
C GLU A 218 19.94 -6.60 20.53
N ARG A 219 18.68 -6.59 21.01
CA ARG A 219 17.86 -7.79 21.09
C ARG A 219 17.63 -8.41 19.71
N GLY A 220 17.27 -7.59 18.73
CA GLY A 220 17.07 -8.04 17.35
C GLY A 220 18.37 -8.50 16.68
N LEU A 221 19.51 -7.91 17.06
CA LEU A 221 20.83 -8.30 16.56
C LEU A 221 21.27 -9.65 17.15
N LYS A 222 21.14 -9.88 18.46
CA LYS A 222 21.48 -11.16 19.12
C LYS A 222 20.77 -12.35 18.50
N THR A 223 19.47 -12.21 18.20
CA THR A 223 18.71 -13.24 17.46
C THR A 223 19.28 -13.50 16.07
N LEU A 224 19.66 -12.44 15.35
CA LEU A 224 20.23 -12.55 14.01
C LEU A 224 21.62 -13.20 14.03
N LEU A 225 22.50 -12.82 14.97
CA LEU A 225 23.82 -13.42 15.16
C LEU A 225 23.72 -14.91 15.50
N THR A 226 22.78 -15.30 16.36
CA THR A 226 22.52 -16.72 16.66
C THR A 226 22.05 -17.47 15.42
N ARG A 227 21.04 -16.95 14.71
CA ARG A 227 20.54 -17.60 13.48
C ARG A 227 21.64 -17.76 12.44
N ARG A 228 22.56 -16.80 12.33
CA ARG A 228 23.68 -16.83 11.38
C ARG A 228 24.93 -17.55 11.89
N GLY A 229 24.95 -17.96 13.15
CA GLY A 229 26.13 -18.59 13.76
C GLY A 229 27.36 -17.70 13.79
N ILE A 230 27.18 -16.39 13.99
CA ILE A 230 28.28 -15.41 14.03
C ILE A 230 28.68 -15.15 15.48
N LYS A 231 29.98 -15.23 15.77
CA LYS A 231 30.56 -14.84 17.05
C LYS A 231 31.07 -13.40 16.98
N VAL A 232 30.73 -12.61 17.98
CA VAL A 232 31.19 -11.23 18.18
C VAL A 232 31.85 -11.11 19.55
N ALA A 233 32.44 -9.95 19.87
CA ALA A 233 33.33 -9.79 21.02
C ALA A 233 32.67 -10.19 22.36
N ASP A 234 31.41 -9.80 22.56
CA ASP A 234 30.64 -10.00 23.79
C ASP A 234 29.45 -10.97 23.62
N TYR A 235 29.34 -11.65 22.47
CA TYR A 235 28.25 -12.59 22.20
C TYR A 235 28.61 -13.71 21.22
N ASP A 236 28.46 -14.96 21.67
CA ASP A 236 28.73 -16.15 20.87
C ASP A 236 27.44 -16.71 20.24
N GLY A 237 27.10 -16.23 19.05
CA GLY A 237 25.96 -16.72 18.28
C GLY A 237 26.16 -18.13 17.73
N ALA A 238 27.40 -18.54 17.44
CA ALA A 238 27.75 -19.86 16.94
C ALA A 238 27.46 -20.95 17.98
N ALA A 239 27.95 -20.76 19.21
CA ALA A 239 27.73 -21.70 20.31
C ALA A 239 26.24 -21.83 20.67
N LYS A 240 25.50 -20.71 20.66
CA LYS A 240 24.06 -20.71 20.93
C LYS A 240 23.25 -21.41 19.86
N ARG A 241 23.64 -21.26 18.58
CA ARG A 241 23.02 -21.98 17.47
C ARG A 241 23.23 -23.48 17.59
N ALA A 242 24.47 -23.91 17.82
CA ALA A 242 24.80 -25.32 18.00
C ALA A 242 24.01 -25.94 19.17
N LYS A 243 23.85 -25.22 20.28
CA LYS A 243 23.02 -25.67 21.41
C LYS A 243 21.53 -25.77 21.06
N ALA A 244 21.01 -24.84 20.25
CA ALA A 244 19.61 -24.87 19.82
C ALA A 244 19.34 -26.01 18.83
N GLU A 245 20.24 -26.22 17.87
CA GLU A 245 20.16 -27.31 16.89
C GLU A 245 20.31 -28.69 17.57
N ALA A 246 21.23 -28.84 18.51
CA ALA A 246 21.37 -30.07 19.31
C ALA A 246 20.11 -30.40 20.13
N ARG A 247 19.37 -29.38 20.60
CA ARG A 247 18.11 -29.57 21.31
C ARG A 247 16.93 -29.90 20.39
N GLN A 248 17.00 -29.55 19.11
CA GLN A 248 15.97 -29.88 18.12
C GLN A 248 16.17 -31.27 17.49
N ALA A 249 17.41 -31.78 17.53
CA ALA A 249 17.76 -33.10 17.03
C ALA A 249 17.60 -34.23 18.07
N ALA A 250 17.28 -33.90 19.32
CA ALA A 250 16.99 -34.81 20.43
C ALA A 250 15.49 -34.87 20.70
#